data_AF-A0A1F7GGZ3-F1
#
_entry.id   AF-A0A1F7GGZ3-F1
#
_cell.length_a   1.000
_cell.length_b   1.000
_cell.length_c   1.000
_cell.angle_alpha   90.00
_cell.angle_beta   90.00
_cell.angle_gamma   90.00
#
_symmetry.space_group_name_H-M   'P 1'
#
loop_
_entity.id
_entity.type
_entity.pdbx_description
1 polymer ?
#
loop_
_entity_poly.entity_id
_entity_poly.type
_entity_poly.pdbx_seq_one_letter_code
_entity_poly.pdbx_strand_id
1 'polypeptide(L)'
;MKIVDSNIPKKYFTKDRNNRLEARLAKFEVEKGDVIRFHEVDDNGQRTGRYFDKKIKDLHKIHKATKYWSKKDLKKYGIYVFELSKI
;
A
#
# COMPACT_ATOMS: atom_id res chain seq x y z
N MET A 1 3.35 -1.87 16.84
CA MET A 1 4.05 -2.33 15.63
C MET A 1 3.45 -3.65 15.17
N LYS A 2 2.66 -3.60 14.09
CA LYS A 2 2.09 -4.77 13.40
C LYS A 2 2.56 -4.84 11.96
N ILE A 3 2.44 -6.02 11.36
CA ILE A 3 2.67 -6.25 9.93
C ILE A 3 1.30 -6.34 9.26
N VAL A 4 1.09 -5.54 8.22
CA VAL A 4 -0.14 -5.56 7.42
C VAL A 4 0.20 -6.03 6.01
N ASP A 5 -0.49 -7.07 5.56
CA ASP A 5 -0.30 -7.62 4.21
C ASP A 5 -1.06 -6.81 3.16
N SER A 6 -0.39 -6.53 2.05
CA SER A 6 -0.97 -5.88 0.88
C SER A 6 -0.48 -6.56 -0.39
N ASN A 7 -1.34 -6.66 -1.40
CA ASN A 7 -0.96 -7.23 -2.69
C ASN A 7 -0.48 -6.11 -3.65
N ILE A 8 0.51 -6.44 -4.48
CA ILE A 8 1.01 -5.55 -5.54
C ILE A 8 1.19 -6.35 -6.84
N PRO A 9 0.67 -5.87 -7.98
CA PRO A 9 0.88 -6.53 -9.28
C PRO A 9 2.36 -6.66 -9.64
N LYS A 10 2.73 -7.78 -10.27
CA LYS A 10 4.09 -8.09 -10.76
C LYS A 10 4.76 -6.93 -11.51
N LYS A 11 4.01 -6.24 -12.38
CA LYS A 11 4.51 -5.08 -13.15
C LYS A 11 4.99 -3.91 -12.29
N TYR A 12 4.54 -3.80 -11.04
CA TYR A 12 4.93 -2.74 -10.11
C TYR A 12 5.88 -3.23 -9.02
N PHE A 13 5.98 -4.54 -8.77
CA PHE A 13 6.74 -5.11 -7.65
C PHE A 13 8.18 -4.59 -7.55
N THR A 14 8.92 -4.59 -8.66
CA THR A 14 10.31 -4.11 -8.69
C THR A 14 10.41 -2.59 -8.55
N LYS A 15 9.58 -1.84 -9.27
CA LYS A 15 9.62 -0.37 -9.30
C LYS A 15 9.23 0.19 -7.93
N ASP A 16 8.12 -0.28 -7.39
CA ASP A 16 7.54 0.27 -6.18
C ASP A 16 8.29 -0.17 -4.93
N ARG A 17 9.09 -1.25 -4.99
CA ARG A 17 10.04 -1.58 -3.91
C ARG A 17 10.96 -0.41 -3.54
N ASN A 18 11.31 0.44 -4.50
CA ASN A 18 12.16 1.62 -4.26
C ASN A 18 11.40 2.93 -4.07
N ASN A 19 10.08 2.97 -4.31
CA ASN A 19 9.29 4.19 -4.10
C ASN A 19 9.27 4.59 -2.62
N ARG A 20 9.38 5.88 -2.35
CA ARG A 20 9.29 6.43 -0.99
C ARG A 20 7.88 6.80 -0.59
N LEU A 21 7.00 7.03 -1.56
CA LEU A 21 5.60 7.41 -1.34
C LEU A 21 4.68 6.34 -1.91
N GLU A 22 3.65 5.98 -1.14
CA GLU A 22 2.64 5.01 -1.54
C GLU A 22 1.24 5.52 -1.20
N ALA A 23 0.31 5.42 -2.14
CA ALA A 23 -1.09 5.75 -1.93
C ALA A 23 -1.95 4.48 -1.94
N ARG A 24 -2.73 4.25 -0.89
CA ARG A 24 -3.64 3.09 -0.78
C ARG A 24 -4.99 3.51 -0.24
N LEU A 25 -6.03 2.77 -0.61
CA LEU A 25 -7.32 2.86 0.10
C LEU A 25 -7.10 2.55 1.58
N ALA A 26 -7.66 3.40 2.44
CA ALA A 26 -7.60 3.26 3.89
C ALA A 26 -8.58 2.18 4.40
N LYS A 27 -8.49 0.97 3.83
CA LYS A 27 -9.36 -0.19 4.12
C LYS A 27 -8.85 -1.07 5.27
N PHE A 28 -7.77 -0.66 5.90
CA PHE A 28 -7.10 -1.36 6.99
C PHE A 28 -6.55 -0.30 7.96
N GLU A 29 -6.45 -0.62 9.24
CA GLU A 29 -5.88 0.29 10.23
C GLU A 29 -4.36 0.15 10.30
N VAL A 30 -3.65 1.27 10.27
CA VAL A 30 -2.19 1.34 10.37
C VAL A 30 -1.78 2.63 11.07
N GLU A 31 -0.64 2.60 11.73
CA GLU A 31 -0.05 3.76 12.39
C GLU A 31 1.42 3.95 12.00
N LYS A 32 2.00 5.08 12.39
CA LYS A 32 3.43 5.33 12.23
C LYS A 32 4.22 4.24 12.97
N GLY A 33 5.19 3.66 12.28
CA GLY A 33 6.03 2.59 12.81
C GLY A 33 5.59 1.17 12.44
N ASP A 34 4.37 0.98 11.95
CA ASP A 34 3.92 -0.30 11.39
C ASP A 34 4.65 -0.65 10.09
N VAL A 35 4.55 -1.93 9.70
CA VAL A 35 5.17 -2.47 8.49
C VAL A 35 4.08 -2.91 7.52
N ILE A 36 4.20 -2.51 6.26
CA ILE A 36 3.41 -3.08 5.17
C ILE A 36 4.26 -4.13 4.46
N ARG A 37 3.76 -5.36 4.40
CA ARG A 37 4.33 -6.46 3.60
C ARG A 37 3.63 -6.52 2.26
N PHE A 38 4.35 -6.16 1.21
CA PHE A 38 3.84 -6.20 -0.16
C PHE A 38 4.13 -7.56 -0.78
N HIS A 39 3.08 -8.35 -0.98
CA HIS A 39 3.13 -9.61 -1.72
C HIS A 39 2.97 -9.36 -3.20
N GLU A 40 3.88 -9.87 -4.00
CA GLU A 40 3.68 -9.88 -5.44
C GLU A 40 2.51 -10.79 -5.80
N VAL A 41 1.64 -10.30 -6.67
CA VAL A 41 0.64 -11.10 -7.37
C VAL A 41 0.90 -11.15 -8.87
N ASP A 42 0.64 -12.30 -9.47
CA ASP A 42 0.66 -12.50 -10.92
C ASP A 42 -0.58 -11.88 -11.60
N ASP A 43 -0.69 -12.05 -12.92
CA ASP A 43 -1.79 -11.49 -13.70
C ASP A 43 -3.14 -12.16 -13.41
N ASN A 44 -3.13 -13.33 -12.76
CA ASN A 44 -4.31 -14.04 -12.27
C ASN A 44 -4.68 -13.63 -10.83
N GLY A 45 -3.91 -12.73 -10.22
CA GLY A 45 -4.10 -12.29 -8.83
C GLY A 45 -3.57 -13.27 -7.79
N GLN A 46 -2.82 -14.30 -8.18
CA GLN A 46 -2.23 -15.29 -7.27
C GLN A 46 -0.88 -14.81 -6.74
N ARG A 47 -0.60 -15.08 -5.47
CA ARG A 47 0.69 -14.71 -4.87
C ARG A 47 1.81 -15.55 -5.45
N THR A 48 2.91 -14.92 -5.85
CA THR A 48 4.08 -15.63 -6.40
C THR A 48 5.03 -16.15 -5.33
N GLY A 49 4.79 -15.79 -4.05
CA GLY A 49 5.68 -16.07 -2.92
C GLY A 49 6.74 -14.99 -2.69
N ARG A 50 6.94 -14.06 -3.63
CA ARG A 50 7.84 -12.92 -3.44
C ARG A 50 7.17 -11.83 -2.61
N TYR A 51 7.91 -11.26 -1.67
CA TYR A 51 7.44 -10.11 -0.89
C TYR A 51 8.58 -9.13 -0.58
N PHE A 52 8.21 -7.91 -0.23
CA PHE A 52 9.11 -6.95 0.41
C PHE A 52 8.38 -6.18 1.50
N ASP A 53 9.12 -5.79 2.53
CA ASP A 53 8.60 -5.09 3.69
C ASP A 53 8.98 -3.61 3.64
N LYS A 54 8.07 -2.75 4.09
CA LYS A 54 8.33 -1.32 4.24
C LYS A 54 7.74 -0.79 5.53
N LYS A 55 8.54 -0.01 6.25
CA LYS A 55 8.10 0.67 7.47
C LYS A 55 7.42 2.00 7.14
N ILE A 56 6.27 2.24 7.76
CA ILE A 56 5.55 3.50 7.69
C ILE A 56 6.27 4.54 8.55
N LYS A 57 6.81 5.58 7.92
CA LYS A 57 7.42 6.73 8.61
C LYS A 57 6.42 7.82 8.94
N ASP A 58 5.50 8.08 8.03
CA ASP A 58 4.45 9.08 8.19
C ASP A 58 3.21 8.69 7.38
N LEU A 59 2.06 9.25 7.74
CA LEU A 59 0.75 8.92 7.19
C LEU A 59 -0.17 10.14 7.08
N HIS A 60 -0.67 10.40 5.88
CA HIS A 60 -1.68 11.44 5.64
C HIS A 60 -2.93 10.87 4.96
N LYS A 61 -4.12 11.29 5.42
CA LYS A 61 -5.38 10.88 4.79
C LYS A 61 -5.81 11.88 3.72
N ILE A 62 -5.86 11.48 2.45
CA ILE A 62 -6.33 12.30 1.33
C ILE A 62 -7.76 11.92 0.97
N HIS A 63 -8.59 12.90 0.60
CA HIS A 63 -10.02 12.73 0.29
C HIS A 63 -10.36 12.84 -1.22
N LYS A 64 -9.38 13.09 -2.10
CA LYS A 64 -9.57 13.25 -3.56
C LYS A 64 -8.56 12.41 -4.38
N ALA A 65 -8.91 11.17 -4.74
CA ALA A 65 -8.15 10.36 -5.74
C ALA A 65 -9.05 9.55 -6.68
N THR A 66 -10.12 10.19 -7.18
CA THR A 66 -11.10 9.59 -8.08
C THR A 66 -10.53 9.07 -9.41
N LYS A 67 -9.26 9.36 -9.71
CA LYS A 67 -8.53 8.82 -10.87
C LYS A 67 -8.15 7.34 -10.72
N TYR A 68 -7.98 6.87 -9.49
CA TYR A 68 -7.50 5.51 -9.20
C TYR A 68 -8.53 4.66 -8.45
N TRP A 69 -9.49 5.29 -7.78
CA TRP A 69 -10.51 4.61 -6.99
C TRP A 69 -11.90 5.24 -7.17
N SER A 70 -12.94 4.42 -7.04
CA SER A 70 -14.32 4.88 -7.21
C SER A 70 -14.71 5.90 -6.14
N LYS A 71 -15.63 6.82 -6.46
CA LYS A 71 -16.18 7.76 -5.46
C LYS A 71 -16.80 7.03 -4.25
N LYS A 72 -17.39 5.85 -4.47
CA LYS A 72 -18.00 5.01 -3.42
C LYS A 72 -16.95 4.54 -2.41
N ASP A 73 -15.82 4.01 -2.90
CA ASP A 73 -14.74 3.52 -2.04
C ASP A 73 -14.03 4.66 -1.32
N LEU A 74 -13.85 5.79 -2.00
CA LEU A 74 -13.25 6.98 -1.39
C LEU A 74 -14.10 7.54 -0.26
N LYS A 75 -15.43 7.59 -0.41
CA LYS A 75 -16.34 8.01 0.67
C LYS A 75 -16.33 7.01 1.83
N LYS A 76 -16.25 5.71 1.55
CA LYS A 76 -16.31 4.66 2.58
C LYS A 76 -15.02 4.57 3.39
N TYR A 77 -13.86 4.66 2.75
CA TYR A 77 -12.57 4.37 3.39
C TYR A 77 -11.66 5.60 3.49
N GLY A 78 -11.67 6.49 2.50
CA GLY A 78 -10.63 7.51 2.30
C GLY A 78 -9.33 6.92 1.76
N ILE A 79 -8.27 7.72 1.66
CA ILE A 79 -6.96 7.31 1.10
C ILE A 79 -5.87 7.57 2.11
N TYR A 80 -4.97 6.64 2.32
CA TYR A 80 -3.71 6.86 3.01
C TYR A 80 -2.58 7.17 2.03
N VAL A 81 -1.73 8.13 2.38
CA VAL A 81 -0.43 8.40 1.76
C VAL A 81 0.65 8.14 2.80
N PHE A 82 1.55 7.21 2.50
CA PHE A 82 2.63 6.80 3.38
C PHE A 82 3.97 7.31 2.88
N GLU A 83 4.82 7.78 3.79
CA GLU A 83 6.27 7.85 3.56
C GLU A 83 6.94 6.56 4.07
N LEU A 84 7.80 5.95 3.26
CA LEU A 84 8.36 4.62 3.51
C LEU A 84 9.90 4.61 3.51
N SER A 85 10.51 3.85 4.43
CA SER A 85 11.93 3.46 4.38
C SER A 85 12.13 1.99 4.08
N LYS A 86 13.30 1.69 3.49
CA LYS A 86 13.88 0.34 3.51
C LYS A 86 14.18 -0.09 4.95
N ILE A 87 13.98 -1.37 5.21
CA ILE A 87 14.47 -2.07 6.40
C ILE A 87 15.80 -2.71 6.01
#